data_AF-A0A352SHK8-F1
#
_entry.id   AF-A0A352SHK8-F1
#
_cell.length_a   1.000
_cell.length_b   1.000
_cell.length_c   1.000
_cell.angle_alpha   90.00
_cell.angle_beta   90.00
_cell.angle_gamma   90.00
#
_symmetry.space_group_name_H-M   'P 1'
#
loop_
_entity.id
_entity.type
_entity.pdbx_description
1 polymer ?
#
loop_
_entity_poly.entity_id
_entity_poly.type
_entity_poly.pdbx_seq_one_letter_code
_entity_poly.pdbx_strand_id
1 'polypeptide(L)'
;MTSIRQGLKDGVLRTQIATWFPIFGGVVVFGVLSCTGFSVITYWPNTPNVLKLLAGLSAILSASSYNLRLKALDYSIKLVEQGFSPEQVKENMGKTSCTLTNLVLLSFLTSIFLFFSTKTILQSYIFGNFVLSLSCSMLLACFVQYIYVLFAFEKLEETIMQNKCIQRQEEQMAQELQHRKELRSQSDTPTPQDWET
;
A
#
# COMPACT_ATOMS: atom_id res chain seq x y z
N MET A 1 4.90 -10.90 -22.60
CA MET A 1 4.26 -11.15 -21.29
C MET A 1 4.52 -9.94 -20.41
N THR A 2 3.52 -9.09 -20.21
CA THR A 2 3.58 -8.07 -19.15
C THR A 2 3.67 -8.80 -17.82
N SER A 3 4.76 -8.58 -17.08
CA SER A 3 4.91 -9.13 -15.73
C SER A 3 3.67 -8.75 -14.91
N ILE A 4 3.15 -9.67 -14.10
CA ILE A 4 2.00 -9.43 -13.21
C ILE A 4 2.25 -8.18 -12.35
N ARG A 5 3.51 -7.94 -11.96
CA ARG A 5 3.97 -6.74 -11.25
C ARG A 5 3.70 -5.45 -12.03
N GLN A 6 3.90 -5.48 -13.35
CA GLN A 6 3.72 -4.33 -14.24
C GLN A 6 2.24 -4.03 -14.46
N GLY A 7 1.40 -5.07 -14.66
CA GLY A 7 -0.05 -4.91 -14.72
C GLY A 7 -0.67 -4.40 -13.41
N LEU A 8 -0.12 -4.78 -12.26
CA LEU A 8 -0.49 -4.23 -10.94
C LEU A 8 -0.05 -2.77 -10.78
N LYS A 9 1.12 -2.40 -11.34
CA LYS A 9 1.68 -1.04 -11.31
C LYS A 9 0.89 -0.06 -12.19
N ASP A 10 0.38 -0.53 -13.32
CA ASP A 10 -0.43 0.26 -14.28
C ASP A 10 -1.88 0.51 -13.81
N GLY A 11 -2.29 -0.10 -12.69
CA GLY A 11 -3.58 0.17 -12.03
C GLY A 11 -4.79 -0.52 -12.64
N VAL A 12 -4.80 -0.85 -13.94
CA VAL A 12 -5.93 -1.50 -14.61
C VAL A 12 -6.21 -2.90 -14.06
N LEU A 13 -5.17 -3.75 -13.96
CA LEU A 13 -5.29 -5.10 -13.39
C LEU A 13 -5.69 -5.03 -11.91
N ARG A 14 -5.27 -3.97 -11.23
CA ARG A 14 -5.51 -3.74 -9.80
C ARG A 14 -6.96 -3.39 -9.51
N THR A 15 -7.57 -2.53 -10.34
CA THR A 15 -8.99 -2.20 -10.26
C THR A 15 -9.85 -3.42 -10.60
N GLN A 16 -9.45 -4.19 -11.61
CA GLN A 16 -10.14 -5.45 -11.94
C GLN A 16 -10.06 -6.46 -10.81
N ILE A 17 -8.90 -6.68 -10.19
CA ILE A 17 -8.78 -7.58 -9.03
C ILE A 17 -9.63 -7.04 -7.85
N ALA A 18 -9.59 -5.74 -7.56
CA ALA A 18 -10.37 -5.15 -6.48
C ALA A 18 -11.89 -5.28 -6.67
N THR A 19 -12.38 -5.31 -7.91
CA THR A 19 -13.80 -5.51 -8.20
C THR A 19 -14.17 -6.99 -8.30
N TRP A 20 -13.40 -7.80 -9.03
CA TRP A 20 -13.76 -9.18 -9.32
C TRP A 20 -13.49 -10.13 -8.16
N PHE A 21 -12.43 -9.93 -7.37
CA PHE A 21 -12.09 -10.85 -6.28
C PHE A 21 -13.15 -10.88 -5.16
N PRO A 22 -13.71 -9.74 -4.71
CA PRO A 22 -14.84 -9.73 -3.79
C PRO A 22 -16.12 -10.31 -4.39
N ILE A 23 -16.38 -10.09 -5.69
CA ILE A 23 -17.55 -10.63 -6.38
C ILE A 23 -17.46 -12.16 -6.48
N PHE A 24 -16.33 -12.69 -6.97
CA PHE A 24 -16.11 -14.14 -7.05
C PHE A 24 -16.10 -14.78 -5.65
N GLY A 25 -15.46 -14.14 -4.67
CA GLY A 25 -15.50 -14.58 -3.28
C GLY A 25 -16.92 -14.66 -2.73
N GLY A 26 -17.74 -13.63 -2.96
CA GLY A 26 -19.14 -13.61 -2.57
C GLY A 26 -19.96 -14.71 -3.24
N VAL A 27 -19.77 -14.94 -4.54
CA VAL A 27 -20.47 -16.00 -5.29
C VAL A 27 -20.08 -17.39 -4.79
N VAL A 28 -18.79 -17.65 -4.54
CA VAL A 28 -18.32 -18.94 -4.01
C VAL A 28 -18.84 -19.19 -2.60
N VAL A 29 -18.79 -18.18 -1.72
CA VAL A 29 -19.32 -18.28 -0.36
C VAL A 29 -20.84 -18.52 -0.39
N PHE A 30 -21.57 -17.83 -1.25
CA PHE A 30 -23.00 -18.06 -1.43
C PHE A 30 -23.32 -19.47 -1.98
N GLY A 31 -22.51 -19.99 -2.90
CA GLY A 31 -22.63 -21.36 -3.40
C GLY A 31 -22.43 -22.40 -2.30
N VAL A 32 -21.39 -22.25 -1.48
CA VAL A 32 -21.11 -23.14 -0.33
C VAL A 32 -22.24 -23.06 0.71
N LEU A 33 -22.76 -21.86 0.99
CA LEU A 33 -23.90 -21.66 1.89
C LEU A 33 -25.18 -22.34 1.38
N SER A 34 -25.41 -22.28 0.07
CA SER A 34 -26.55 -22.92 -0.58
C SER A 34 -26.45 -24.45 -0.56
N CYS A 35 -25.25 -25.01 -0.81
CA CYS A 35 -25.00 -26.46 -0.76
C CYS A 35 -25.06 -27.04 0.65
N THR A 36 -24.70 -26.27 1.68
CA THR A 36 -24.74 -26.69 3.08
C THR A 36 -26.09 -26.49 3.76
N GLY A 37 -27.13 -26.10 3.00
CA GLY A 37 -28.48 -25.87 3.51
C GLY A 37 -28.54 -24.76 4.56
N PHE A 38 -27.67 -23.74 4.45
CA PHE A 38 -27.58 -22.64 5.40
C PHE A 38 -27.26 -23.08 6.84
N SER A 39 -26.60 -24.22 7.03
CA SER A 39 -26.24 -24.73 8.36
C SER A 39 -24.73 -24.99 8.48
N VAL A 40 -23.94 -23.93 8.31
CA VAL A 40 -22.46 -23.98 8.34
C VAL A 40 -21.91 -24.54 9.64
N ILE A 41 -22.55 -24.26 10.79
CA ILE A 41 -22.11 -24.77 12.10
C ILE A 41 -22.19 -26.30 12.17
N THR A 42 -23.18 -26.92 11.54
CA THR A 42 -23.39 -28.37 11.60
C THR A 42 -22.30 -29.13 10.84
N TYR A 43 -21.78 -28.53 9.77
CA TYR A 43 -20.68 -29.08 8.99
C TYR A 43 -19.31 -28.63 9.50
N TRP A 44 -19.20 -27.43 10.07
CA TRP A 44 -17.95 -26.81 10.54
C TRP A 44 -18.13 -26.19 11.94
N PRO A 45 -18.03 -26.98 13.01
CA PRO A 45 -18.27 -26.50 14.39
C PRO A 45 -17.22 -25.50 14.87
N ASN A 46 -16.02 -25.50 14.30
CA ASN A 46 -14.94 -24.58 14.65
C ASN A 46 -15.06 -23.19 14.02
N THR A 47 -16.05 -22.96 13.14
CA THR A 47 -16.25 -21.69 12.42
C THR A 47 -16.26 -20.46 13.33
N PRO A 48 -16.94 -20.45 14.50
CA PRO A 48 -16.96 -19.29 15.39
C PRO A 48 -15.57 -18.92 15.94
N ASN A 49 -14.72 -19.91 16.24
CA ASN A 49 -13.37 -19.66 16.74
C ASN A 49 -12.46 -19.09 15.65
N VAL A 50 -12.59 -19.60 14.41
CA VAL A 50 -11.88 -19.06 13.25
C VAL A 50 -12.31 -17.62 12.96
N LEU A 51 -13.61 -17.31 13.01
CA LEU A 51 -14.12 -15.95 12.81
C LEU A 51 -13.63 -14.97 13.86
N LYS A 52 -13.57 -15.36 15.14
CA LYS A 52 -12.98 -14.54 16.21
C LYS A 52 -11.51 -14.24 15.95
N LEU A 53 -10.74 -15.24 15.51
CA LEU A 53 -9.32 -15.06 15.18
C LEU A 53 -9.15 -14.10 14.00
N LEU A 54 -9.95 -14.27 12.94
CA LEU A 54 -9.94 -13.37 11.79
C LEU A 54 -10.37 -11.94 12.14
N ALA A 55 -11.35 -11.78 13.04
CA ALA A 55 -11.72 -10.47 13.55
C ALA A 55 -10.54 -9.79 14.27
N GLY A 56 -9.84 -10.53 15.14
CA GLY A 56 -8.63 -10.06 15.80
C GLY A 56 -7.53 -9.65 14.83
N LEU A 57 -7.25 -10.46 13.80
CA LEU A 57 -6.30 -10.12 12.74
C LEU A 57 -6.71 -8.87 11.96
N SER A 58 -8.00 -8.72 11.65
CA SER A 58 -8.53 -7.53 10.97
C SER A 58 -8.38 -6.26 11.83
N ALA A 59 -8.56 -6.36 13.15
CA ALA A 59 -8.32 -5.24 14.06
C ALA A 59 -6.82 -4.86 14.13
N ILE A 60 -5.92 -5.85 14.14
CA ILE A 60 -4.47 -5.62 14.07
C ILE A 60 -4.09 -4.98 12.73
N LEU A 61 -4.71 -5.41 11.63
CA LEU A 61 -4.52 -4.82 10.31
C LEU A 61 -4.97 -3.34 10.29
N SER A 62 -6.08 -3.01 10.96
CA SER A 62 -6.54 -1.63 11.12
C SER A 62 -5.52 -0.78 11.88
N ALA A 63 -5.04 -1.26 13.03
CA ALA A 63 -4.07 -0.54 13.85
C ALA A 63 -2.73 -0.36 13.14
N SER A 64 -2.24 -1.39 12.46
CA SER A 64 -1.00 -1.32 11.67
C SER A 64 -1.13 -0.39 10.47
N SER A 65 -2.27 -0.40 9.77
CA SER A 65 -2.55 0.53 8.67
C SER A 65 -2.59 1.98 9.14
N TYR A 66 -3.15 2.24 10.32
CA TYR A 66 -3.12 3.57 10.93
C TYR A 66 -1.70 4.01 11.27
N ASN A 67 -0.87 3.11 11.80
CA ASN A 67 0.54 3.41 12.08
C ASN A 67 1.34 3.66 10.79
N LEU A 68 1.07 2.90 9.72
CA LEU A 68 1.66 3.14 8.40
C LEU A 68 1.28 4.51 7.83
N ARG A 69 0.05 4.97 8.06
CA ARG A 69 -0.39 6.32 7.69
C ARG A 69 0.39 7.41 8.42
N LEU A 70 0.61 7.27 9.74
CA LEU A 70 1.42 8.21 10.51
C LEU A 70 2.87 8.23 10.02
N LYS A 71 3.47 7.06 9.76
CA LYS A 71 4.82 6.98 9.20
C LYS A 71 4.92 7.60 7.82
N ALA A 72 3.96 7.36 6.94
CA ALA A 72 3.92 8.00 5.63
C ALA A 72 3.89 9.53 5.75
N LEU A 73 3.16 10.06 6.75
CA LEU A 73 3.07 11.49 7.00
C LEU A 73 4.39 12.07 7.50
N ASP A 74 5.04 11.39 8.45
CA ASP A 74 6.40 11.74 8.89
C ASP A 74 7.40 11.74 7.72
N TYR A 75 7.34 10.73 6.85
CA TYR A 75 8.16 10.69 5.63
C TYR A 75 7.87 11.85 4.69
N SER A 76 6.60 12.21 4.50
CA SER A 76 6.25 13.33 3.62
C SER A 76 6.80 14.67 4.12
N ILE A 77 6.82 14.88 5.44
CA ILE A 77 7.40 16.08 6.06
C ILE A 77 8.92 16.10 5.81
N LYS A 78 9.61 14.98 6.06
CA LYS A 78 11.05 14.85 5.82
C LYS A 78 11.45 15.07 4.36
N LEU A 79 10.60 14.68 3.40
CA LEU A 79 10.84 14.93 1.98
C LEU A 79 10.73 16.43 1.66
N VAL A 80 9.73 17.12 2.22
CA VAL A 80 9.60 18.58 2.05
C VAL A 80 10.81 19.30 2.66
N GLU A 81 11.27 18.87 3.84
CA GLU A 81 12.49 19.41 4.47
C GLU A 81 13.75 19.19 3.63
N GLN A 82 13.82 18.11 2.85
CA GLN A 82 14.94 17.82 1.92
C GLN A 82 14.86 18.57 0.58
N GLY A 83 13.92 19.52 0.44
CA GLY A 83 13.81 20.38 -0.74
C GLY A 83 13.01 19.79 -1.89
N PHE A 84 12.25 18.71 -1.67
CA PHE A 84 11.35 18.17 -2.70
C PHE A 84 10.16 19.10 -2.94
N SER A 85 9.67 19.17 -4.19
CA SER A 85 8.48 19.95 -4.52
C SER A 85 7.27 19.50 -3.68
N PRO A 86 6.66 20.41 -2.90
CA PRO A 86 5.53 20.07 -2.03
C PRO A 86 4.31 19.62 -2.83
N GLU A 87 4.17 20.02 -4.10
CA GLU A 87 3.04 19.64 -4.95
C GLU A 87 3.10 18.16 -5.35
N GLN A 88 4.28 17.67 -5.75
CA GLN A 88 4.48 16.25 -6.10
C GLN A 88 4.34 15.34 -4.89
N VAL A 89 4.86 15.78 -3.73
CA VAL A 89 4.71 15.06 -2.46
C VAL A 89 3.23 15.01 -2.07
N LYS A 90 2.50 16.13 -2.16
CA LYS A 90 1.07 16.21 -1.84
C LYS A 90 0.21 15.29 -2.70
N GLU A 91 0.44 15.20 -4.00
CA GLU A 91 -0.36 14.35 -4.88
C GLU A 91 -0.18 12.86 -4.58
N ASN A 92 1.07 12.40 -4.46
CA ASN A 92 1.39 11.00 -4.16
C ASN A 92 0.97 10.62 -2.74
N MET A 93 1.14 11.52 -1.79
CA MET A 93 0.74 11.34 -0.40
C MET A 93 -0.79 11.36 -0.25
N GLY A 94 -1.50 12.22 -0.97
CA GLY A 94 -2.96 12.29 -0.94
C GLY A 94 -3.62 10.98 -1.36
N LYS A 95 -3.16 10.38 -2.47
CA LYS A 95 -3.62 9.08 -2.97
C LYS A 95 -3.31 7.95 -1.97
N THR A 96 -2.11 7.94 -1.40
CA THR A 96 -1.67 6.91 -0.45
C THR A 96 -2.39 7.03 0.90
N SER A 97 -2.56 8.25 1.42
CA SER A 97 -3.28 8.55 2.67
C SER A 97 -4.76 8.21 2.57
N CYS A 98 -5.41 8.50 1.44
CA CYS A 98 -6.79 8.11 1.20
C CYS A 98 -6.94 6.58 1.17
N THR A 99 -6.04 5.88 0.47
CA THR A 99 -6.04 4.41 0.42
C THR A 99 -5.84 3.79 1.82
N LEU A 100 -4.88 4.30 2.59
CA LEU A 100 -4.62 3.84 3.97
C LEU A 100 -5.82 4.10 4.88
N THR A 101 -6.49 5.25 4.74
CA THR A 101 -7.70 5.58 5.52
C THR A 101 -8.84 4.63 5.17
N ASN A 102 -9.04 4.33 3.89
CA ASN A 102 -10.03 3.36 3.44
C ASN A 102 -9.73 1.96 3.98
N LEU A 103 -8.46 1.55 4.01
CA LEU A 103 -8.05 0.27 4.58
C LEU A 103 -8.30 0.20 6.09
N VAL A 104 -8.00 1.27 6.85
CA VAL A 104 -8.30 1.36 8.28
C VAL A 104 -9.80 1.22 8.54
N LEU A 105 -10.62 2.01 7.84
CA LEU A 105 -12.07 1.96 8.00
C LEU A 105 -12.63 0.59 7.62
N LEU A 106 -12.19 0.03 6.49
CA LEU A 106 -12.68 -1.26 6.01
C LEU A 106 -12.28 -2.40 6.95
N SER A 107 -11.04 -2.43 7.45
CA SER A 107 -10.57 -3.47 8.37
C SER A 107 -11.20 -3.36 9.77
N PHE A 108 -11.48 -2.15 10.24
CA PHE A 108 -12.25 -1.93 11.46
C PHE A 108 -13.69 -2.44 11.32
N LEU A 109 -14.39 -2.04 10.25
CA LEU A 109 -15.74 -2.53 9.97
C LEU A 109 -15.77 -4.05 9.80
N THR A 110 -14.82 -4.61 9.05
CA THR A 110 -14.69 -6.07 8.86
C THR A 110 -14.54 -6.81 10.19
N SER A 111 -13.73 -6.28 11.11
CA SER A 111 -13.58 -6.84 12.45
C SER A 111 -14.91 -6.88 13.22
N ILE A 112 -15.67 -5.78 13.17
CA ILE A 112 -17.00 -5.70 13.81
C ILE A 112 -17.95 -6.73 13.19
N PHE A 113 -18.04 -6.79 11.86
CA PHE A 113 -18.92 -7.71 11.14
C PHE A 113 -18.58 -9.19 11.38
N LEU A 114 -17.29 -9.55 11.43
CA LEU A 114 -16.84 -10.91 11.80
C LEU A 114 -17.18 -11.27 13.25
N PHE A 115 -17.04 -10.32 14.16
CA PHE A 115 -17.42 -10.52 15.57
C PHE A 115 -18.93 -10.71 15.73
N PHE A 116 -19.74 -9.91 15.04
CA PHE A 116 -21.19 -10.11 15.01
C PHE A 116 -21.58 -11.44 14.36
N SER A 117 -20.97 -11.80 13.23
CA SER A 117 -21.19 -13.10 12.57
C SER A 117 -21.04 -14.27 13.55
N THR A 118 -20.04 -14.21 14.42
CA THR A 118 -19.81 -15.22 15.47
C THR A 118 -21.03 -15.42 16.38
N LYS A 119 -21.71 -14.33 16.78
CA LYS A 119 -22.91 -14.40 17.63
C LYS A 119 -24.17 -14.73 16.84
N THR A 120 -24.31 -14.17 15.64
CA THR A 120 -25.53 -14.28 14.83
C THR A 120 -25.72 -15.66 14.22
N ILE A 121 -24.64 -16.31 13.77
CA ILE A 121 -24.68 -17.69 13.24
C ILE A 121 -25.14 -18.68 14.34
N LEU A 122 -24.86 -18.39 15.62
CA LEU A 122 -25.34 -19.21 16.73
C LEU A 122 -26.84 -19.09 17.02
N GLN A 123 -27.49 -17.99 16.61
CA GLN A 123 -28.88 -17.67 16.98
C GLN A 123 -29.87 -17.73 15.82
N SER A 124 -29.45 -17.43 14.58
CA SER A 124 -30.31 -17.46 13.40
C SER A 124 -29.52 -17.91 12.17
N TYR A 125 -29.88 -19.08 11.64
CA TYR A 125 -29.17 -19.71 10.54
C TYR A 125 -29.16 -18.85 9.26
N ILE A 126 -30.31 -18.36 8.82
CA ILE A 126 -30.42 -17.60 7.55
C ILE A 126 -29.72 -16.23 7.67
N PHE A 127 -30.02 -15.47 8.72
CA PHE A 127 -29.44 -14.14 8.91
C PHE A 127 -27.93 -14.21 9.23
N GLY A 128 -27.50 -15.20 10.03
CA GLY A 128 -26.10 -15.44 10.33
C GLY A 128 -25.26 -15.73 9.09
N ASN A 129 -25.79 -16.46 8.12
CA ASN A 129 -25.09 -16.75 6.87
C ASN A 129 -24.98 -15.53 5.95
N PHE A 130 -25.98 -14.65 5.91
CA PHE A 130 -25.89 -13.40 5.17
C PHE A 130 -24.79 -12.50 5.76
N VAL A 131 -24.77 -12.34 7.08
CA VAL A 131 -23.74 -11.56 7.78
C VAL A 131 -22.35 -12.19 7.59
N LEU A 132 -22.25 -13.53 7.61
CA LEU A 132 -21.01 -14.26 7.32
C LEU A 132 -20.50 -13.99 5.90
N SER A 133 -21.38 -14.09 4.90
CA SER A 133 -21.02 -13.84 3.50
C SER A 133 -20.55 -12.42 3.30
N LEU A 134 -21.25 -11.44 3.89
CA LEU A 134 -20.83 -10.04 3.85
C LEU A 134 -19.46 -9.85 4.50
N SER A 135 -19.24 -10.46 5.67
CA SER A 135 -17.97 -10.38 6.40
C SER A 135 -16.80 -10.98 5.61
N CYS A 136 -17.00 -12.12 4.94
CA CYS A 136 -15.98 -12.72 4.07
C CYS A 136 -15.65 -11.84 2.87
N SER A 137 -16.65 -11.23 2.23
CA SER A 137 -16.43 -10.29 1.12
C SER A 137 -15.65 -9.05 1.57
N MET A 138 -15.97 -8.51 2.75
CA MET A 138 -15.25 -7.37 3.33
C MET A 138 -13.80 -7.73 3.68
N LEU A 139 -13.57 -8.94 4.23
CA LEU A 139 -12.22 -9.45 4.50
C LEU A 139 -11.38 -9.57 3.22
N LEU A 140 -11.96 -10.10 2.14
CA LEU A 140 -11.29 -10.16 0.84
C LEU A 140 -10.95 -8.77 0.31
N ALA A 141 -11.87 -7.82 0.44
CA ALA A 141 -11.62 -6.43 0.05
C ALA A 141 -10.49 -5.79 0.89
N CYS A 142 -10.38 -6.11 2.19
CA CYS A 142 -9.24 -5.70 3.02
C CYS A 142 -7.91 -6.24 2.49
N PHE A 143 -7.84 -7.51 2.11
CA PHE A 143 -6.62 -8.09 1.54
C PHE A 143 -6.20 -7.39 0.24
N VAL A 144 -7.16 -7.11 -0.65
CA VAL A 144 -6.85 -6.41 -1.90
C VAL A 144 -6.40 -4.97 -1.64
N GLN A 145 -7.04 -4.24 -0.72
CA GLN A 145 -6.58 -2.90 -0.34
C GLN A 145 -5.21 -2.93 0.36
N TYR A 146 -4.89 -3.96 1.12
CA TYR A 146 -3.56 -4.10 1.72
C TYR A 146 -2.47 -4.28 0.66
N ILE A 147 -2.71 -5.13 -0.34
CA ILE A 147 -1.82 -5.24 -1.52
C ILE A 147 -1.72 -3.88 -2.24
N TYR A 148 -2.82 -3.13 -2.30
CA TYR A 148 -2.80 -1.77 -2.84
C TYR A 148 -1.86 -0.86 -2.03
N VAL A 149 -1.92 -0.89 -0.70
CA VAL A 149 -1.02 -0.07 0.11
C VAL A 149 0.45 -0.44 -0.13
N LEU A 150 0.80 -1.73 -0.21
CA LEU A 150 2.18 -2.18 -0.46
C LEU A 150 2.77 -1.62 -1.77
N PHE A 151 2.05 -1.76 -2.88
CA PHE A 151 2.52 -1.24 -4.17
C PHE A 151 2.57 0.29 -4.21
N ALA A 152 1.71 0.98 -3.45
CA ALA A 152 1.76 2.43 -3.35
C ALA A 152 3.04 2.89 -2.64
N PHE A 153 3.44 2.20 -1.57
CA PHE A 153 4.70 2.44 -0.89
C PHE A 153 5.92 2.11 -1.76
N GLU A 154 5.89 1.00 -2.50
CA GLU A 154 6.97 0.63 -3.43
C GLU A 154 7.17 1.71 -4.51
N LYS A 155 6.07 2.23 -5.08
CA LYS A 155 6.13 3.32 -6.07
C LYS A 155 6.66 4.62 -5.45
N LEU A 156 6.28 4.92 -4.20
CA LEU A 156 6.79 6.07 -3.48
C LEU A 156 8.30 5.96 -3.25
N GLU A 157 8.78 4.79 -2.83
CA GLU A 157 10.20 4.50 -2.60
C GLU A 157 11.02 4.62 -3.89
N GLU A 158 10.55 4.05 -5.00
CA GLU A 158 11.19 4.19 -6.31
C GLU A 158 11.30 5.67 -6.74
N THR A 159 10.23 6.45 -6.54
CA THR A 159 10.22 7.89 -6.90
C THR A 159 11.24 8.68 -6.08
N ILE A 160 11.34 8.37 -4.78
CA ILE A 160 12.32 9.00 -3.90
C ILE A 160 13.75 8.64 -4.30
N MET A 161 14.01 7.37 -4.61
CA MET A 161 15.34 6.92 -5.06
C MET A 161 15.75 7.58 -6.37
N GLN A 162 14.85 7.66 -7.36
CA GLN A 162 15.13 8.33 -8.63
C GLN A 162 15.46 9.81 -8.43
N ASN A 163 14.67 10.53 -7.64
CA ASN A 163 14.91 11.94 -7.39
C ASN A 163 16.20 12.19 -6.60
N LYS A 164 16.54 11.33 -5.62
CA LYS A 164 17.84 11.41 -4.92
C LYS A 164 19.03 11.17 -5.86
N CYS A 165 18.89 10.25 -6.81
CA CYS A 165 19.91 10.04 -7.84
C CYS A 165 20.07 11.28 -8.73
N ILE A 166 18.97 11.91 -9.14
CA ILE A 166 19.00 13.14 -9.95
C ILE A 166 19.66 14.28 -9.17
N GLN A 167 19.27 14.51 -7.90
CA GLN A 167 19.89 15.53 -7.04
C GLN A 167 21.40 15.33 -6.89
N ARG A 168 21.86 14.10 -6.61
CA ARG A 168 23.31 13.82 -6.53
C ARG A 168 24.02 14.08 -7.85
N GLN A 169 23.38 13.78 -8.97
CA GLN A 169 23.95 13.99 -10.29
C GLN A 169 24.06 15.49 -10.61
N GLU A 170 23.08 16.30 -10.21
CA GLU A 170 23.13 17.76 -10.31
C GLU A 170 24.21 18.36 -9.39
N GLU A 171 24.34 17.88 -8.16
CA GLU A 171 25.40 18.32 -7.23
C GLU A 171 26.79 17.99 -7.77
N GLN A 172 26.99 16.78 -8.30
CA GLN A 172 28.26 16.39 -8.94
C GLN A 172 28.57 17.25 -10.16
N MET A 173 27.58 17.52 -11.00
CA MET A 173 27.75 18.36 -12.19
C MET A 173 28.05 19.81 -11.81
N ALA A 174 27.44 20.34 -10.75
CA ALA A 174 27.72 21.66 -10.21
C ALA A 174 29.13 21.77 -9.61
N GLN A 175 29.58 20.75 -8.88
CA GLN A 175 30.93 20.65 -8.35
C GLN A 175 31.98 20.57 -9.46
N GLU A 176 31.76 19.76 -10.49
CA GLU A 176 32.64 19.71 -11.66
C GLU A 176 32.69 21.06 -12.39
N LEU A 177 31.55 21.76 -12.50
CA LEU A 177 31.49 23.07 -13.13
C LEU A 177 32.24 24.12 -12.31
N GLN A 178 32.13 24.09 -10.97
CA GLN A 178 32.91 24.94 -10.07
C GLN A 178 34.41 24.62 -10.16
N HIS A 179 34.78 23.34 -10.13
CA HIS A 179 36.18 22.94 -10.25
C HIS A 179 36.78 23.35 -11.61
N ARG A 180 36.02 23.25 -12.70
CA ARG A 180 36.44 23.77 -14.02
C ARG A 180 36.58 25.29 -14.04
N LYS A 181 35.74 26.03 -13.31
CA LYS A 181 35.89 27.49 -13.17
C LYS A 181 37.14 27.84 -12.36
N GLU A 182 37.42 27.10 -11.29
CA GLU A 182 38.65 27.26 -10.48
C GLU A 182 39.90 26.99 -11.31
N LEU A 183 39.93 25.87 -12.06
CA LEU A 183 41.02 25.54 -12.98
C LEU A 183 41.23 26.60 -14.06
N ARG A 184 40.17 27.20 -14.59
CA ARG A 184 40.28 28.32 -15.56
C ARG A 184 40.71 29.64 -14.91
N SER A 185 40.51 29.80 -13.60
CA SER A 185 40.92 30.98 -12.85
C SER A 185 42.34 30.87 -12.27
N GLN A 186 42.94 29.67 -12.30
CA GLN A 186 44.36 29.52 -11.99
C GLN A 186 45.18 30.23 -13.05
N SER A 187 46.01 31.18 -12.60
CA SER A 187 47.02 31.82 -13.43
C SER A 187 47.95 30.77 -14.01
N ASP A 188 48.25 30.90 -15.31
CA ASP A 188 49.22 30.05 -16.00
C ASP A 188 50.48 29.91 -15.13
N THR A 189 50.86 28.66 -14.85
CA THR A 189 52.11 28.40 -14.16
C THR A 189 53.22 28.94 -15.06
N PRO A 190 54.11 29.82 -14.56
CA PRO A 190 55.18 30.36 -15.38
C PRO A 190 55.99 29.19 -15.92
N THR A 191 56.11 29.13 -17.25
CA THR A 191 56.95 28.17 -17.94
C THR A 191 58.35 28.24 -17.32
N PRO A 192 58.92 27.11 -16.85
CA PRO A 192 60.29 27.12 -16.35
C PRO A 192 61.20 27.68 -17.44
N GLN A 193 62.01 28.69 -17.10
CA GLN A 193 62.90 29.41 -18.01
C GLN A 193 63.91 28.52 -18.77
N ASP A 194 64.03 27.24 -18.40
CA ASP A 194 64.97 26.28 -19.01
C ASP A 194 64.43 25.57 -20.28
N TRP A 195 63.24 25.95 -20.78
CA TRP A 195 62.65 25.36 -21.99
C TRP A 195 62.77 26.25 -23.24
N GLU A 196 63.33 27.45 -23.11
CA GLU A 196 63.72 28.31 -24.24
C GLU A 196 65.23 28.21 -24.48
N THR A 197 65.67 27.08 -25.04
CA THR A 197 66.98 26.94 -25.69
C THR A 197 66.86 26.16 -26.98
#